data_AF-A0A7J2U0F1-F1
#
_entry.id   AF-A0A7J2U0F1-F1
#
_cell.length_a   1.000
_cell.length_b   1.000
_cell.length_c   1.000
_cell.angle_alpha   90.00
_cell.angle_beta   90.00
_cell.angle_gamma   90.00
#
_symmetry.space_group_name_H-M   'P 1'
#
loop_
_entity.id
_entity.type
_entity.pdbx_description
1 polymer ?
#
loop_
_entity_poly.entity_id
_entity_poly.type
_entity_poly.pdbx_seq_one_letter_code
_entity_poly.pdbx_strand_id
1 'polypeptide(L)'
;MIMGSISASLYAFTIMYAIATLVRYSFWTLIMIGLALMAIPFRISRGAGAFLIAFALVFNTALPLYIQFAKMLIISEDKELSTPIIFGNVINMARQPLYTGYIGLEYPSGYIGPLPVYSSVYIISATGFLQQNLTMYYDVCGHQFYTNISRASMASLCKSMLQTNAPLCRVDIMVYGLIVYREGIALHAMPFPKSVNITTFTSTYIEVYTDSDTEYSFYISIVDSYTIKSLKIDGKSISDVNSVFKYKWYWYNLNGKTYEISIPPGVHRIEIELDKDASSNIEPDETYVYEAQLALMDYSNAPGLLDEITRIMYIDVVGAALYTSLLLSISVGLAKLLGGVSRIRVIP
;
A
#
# COMPACT_ATOMS: atom_id res chain seq x y z
N MET A 1 17.61 -21.05 -9.86
CA MET A 1 16.51 -21.34 -10.80
C MET A 1 15.40 -20.29 -10.70
N ILE A 2 14.92 -19.97 -9.49
CA ILE A 2 13.89 -18.94 -9.21
C ILE A 2 14.24 -17.55 -9.78
N MET A 3 15.48 -17.08 -9.61
CA MET A 3 15.94 -15.78 -10.11
C MET A 3 15.86 -15.67 -11.65
N GLY A 4 16.06 -16.79 -12.37
CA GLY A 4 15.91 -16.85 -13.83
C GLY A 4 14.44 -16.71 -14.24
N SER A 5 13.53 -17.39 -13.55
CA SER A 5 12.09 -17.34 -13.81
C SER A 5 11.48 -15.96 -13.52
N ILE A 6 11.93 -15.28 -12.45
CA ILE A 6 11.49 -13.90 -12.14
C ILE A 6 11.94 -12.93 -13.24
N SER A 7 13.20 -13.05 -13.68
CA SER A 7 13.69 -12.21 -14.78
C SER A 7 12.91 -12.45 -16.07
N ALA A 8 12.58 -13.70 -16.40
CA ALA A 8 11.78 -14.05 -17.58
C ALA A 8 10.36 -13.50 -17.51
N SER A 9 9.70 -13.53 -16.34
CA SER A 9 8.39 -12.92 -16.12
C SER A 9 8.44 -11.40 -16.34
N LEU A 10 9.41 -10.71 -15.75
CA LEU A 10 9.61 -9.27 -15.94
C LEU A 10 9.83 -8.89 -17.40
N TYR A 11 10.62 -9.68 -18.15
CA TYR A 11 10.80 -9.47 -19.58
C TYR A 11 9.51 -9.70 -20.38
N ALA A 12 8.76 -10.75 -20.08
CA ALA A 12 7.49 -11.04 -20.75
C ALA A 12 6.47 -9.90 -20.55
N PHE A 13 6.36 -9.38 -19.32
CA PHE A 13 5.53 -8.22 -19.04
C PHE A 13 6.00 -6.96 -19.75
N THR A 14 7.31 -6.70 -19.75
CA THR A 14 7.87 -5.53 -20.42
C THR A 14 7.57 -5.57 -21.93
N ILE A 15 7.66 -6.75 -22.55
CA ILE A 15 7.33 -6.95 -23.96
C ILE A 15 5.83 -6.77 -24.22
N MET A 16 4.96 -7.40 -23.40
CA MET A 16 3.51 -7.22 -23.49
C MET A 16 3.11 -5.76 -23.32
N TYR A 17 3.67 -5.07 -22.34
CA TYR A 17 3.45 -3.65 -22.09
C TYR A 17 3.96 -2.78 -23.24
N ALA A 18 5.12 -3.08 -23.81
CA ALA A 18 5.65 -2.38 -24.98
C ALA A 18 4.73 -2.56 -26.19
N ILE A 19 4.24 -3.78 -26.46
CA ILE A 19 3.29 -4.05 -27.54
C ILE A 19 1.96 -3.33 -27.29
N ALA A 20 1.44 -3.37 -26.05
CA ALA A 20 0.24 -2.67 -25.63
C ALA A 20 0.33 -1.17 -25.90
N THR A 21 1.44 -0.59 -25.48
CA THR A 21 1.75 0.83 -25.60
C THR A 21 1.89 1.22 -27.06
N LEU A 22 2.63 0.44 -27.84
CA LEU A 22 2.82 0.65 -29.28
C LEU A 22 1.48 0.63 -30.01
N VAL A 23 0.63 -0.38 -29.76
CA VAL A 23 -0.69 -0.47 -30.41
C VAL A 23 -1.60 0.67 -29.97
N ARG A 24 -1.64 1.02 -28.68
CA ARG A 24 -2.51 2.10 -28.17
C ARG A 24 -2.15 3.46 -28.75
N TYR A 25 -0.87 3.82 -28.78
CA TYR A 25 -0.42 5.13 -29.27
C TYR A 25 -0.29 5.20 -30.79
N SER A 26 -0.01 4.07 -31.45
CA SER A 26 0.24 4.02 -32.89
C SER A 26 -0.90 3.38 -33.68
N PHE A 27 -2.06 3.12 -33.06
CA PHE A 27 -3.19 2.43 -33.70
C PHE A 27 -3.52 3.01 -35.09
N TRP A 28 -3.78 4.31 -35.14
CA TRP A 28 -4.11 5.00 -36.38
C TRP A 28 -2.96 4.94 -37.38
N THR A 29 -1.72 5.10 -36.93
CA THR A 29 -0.53 5.03 -37.78
C THR A 29 -0.37 3.64 -38.40
N LEU A 30 -0.56 2.56 -37.62
CA LEU A 30 -0.49 1.18 -38.09
C LEU A 30 -1.57 0.88 -39.12
N ILE A 31 -2.80 1.37 -38.91
CA ILE A 31 -3.90 1.24 -39.88
C ILE A 31 -3.58 2.00 -41.17
N MET A 32 -3.08 3.24 -41.08
CA MET A 32 -2.76 4.05 -42.27
C MET A 32 -1.60 3.46 -43.09
N ILE A 33 -0.54 2.99 -42.42
CA ILE A 33 0.56 2.26 -43.09
C ILE A 33 0.02 0.97 -43.73
N GLY A 34 -0.85 0.25 -43.02
CA GLY A 34 -1.47 -0.96 -43.53
C GLY A 34 -2.31 -0.73 -44.79
N LEU A 35 -3.11 0.33 -44.82
CA LEU A 35 -3.89 0.76 -45.99
C LEU A 35 -2.98 1.18 -47.15
N ALA A 36 -1.93 1.97 -46.86
CA ALA A 36 -0.96 2.37 -47.87
C ALA A 36 -0.26 1.16 -48.51
N LEU A 37 0.14 0.18 -47.71
CA LEU A 37 0.75 -1.07 -48.19
C LEU A 37 -0.23 -1.95 -48.98
N MET A 38 -1.51 -1.94 -48.62
CA MET A 38 -2.56 -2.63 -49.38
C MET A 38 -2.83 -2.01 -50.75
N ALA A 39 -2.63 -0.70 -50.91
CA ALA A 39 -2.81 0.00 -52.18
C ALA A 39 -1.72 -0.32 -53.21
N ILE A 40 -0.57 -0.84 -52.76
CA ILE A 40 0.54 -1.24 -53.64
C ILE A 40 0.19 -2.58 -54.31
N PRO A 41 0.28 -2.70 -55.65
CA PRO A 41 -0.09 -3.91 -56.40
C PRO A 41 0.97 -5.03 -56.30
N PHE A 42 1.73 -5.09 -55.20
CA PHE A 42 2.65 -6.19 -54.91
C PHE A 42 2.04 -7.13 -53.88
N ARG A 43 2.08 -8.43 -54.17
CA ARG A 43 1.50 -9.48 -53.32
C ARG A 43 2.05 -9.46 -51.89
N ILE A 44 3.34 -9.17 -51.73
CA ILE A 44 4.02 -9.10 -50.43
C ILE A 44 3.55 -7.87 -49.65
N SER A 45 3.53 -6.69 -50.28
CA SER A 45 3.08 -5.43 -49.67
C SER A 45 1.62 -5.53 -49.23
N ARG A 46 0.75 -6.11 -50.06
CA ARG A 46 -0.65 -6.32 -49.71
C ARG A 46 -0.85 -7.27 -48.52
N GLY A 47 -0.06 -8.34 -48.44
CA GLY A 47 -0.07 -9.26 -47.30
C GLY A 47 0.42 -8.59 -46.01
N ALA A 48 1.49 -7.81 -46.08
CA ALA A 48 2.01 -7.04 -44.94
C ALA A 48 1.01 -5.98 -44.48
N GLY A 49 0.36 -5.28 -45.42
CA GLY A 49 -0.68 -4.29 -45.12
C GLY A 49 -1.89 -4.92 -44.41
N ALA A 50 -2.35 -6.07 -44.89
CA ALA A 50 -3.42 -6.84 -44.24
C ALA A 50 -3.07 -7.28 -42.82
N PHE A 51 -1.82 -7.70 -42.60
CA PHE A 51 -1.35 -8.08 -41.27
C PHE A 51 -1.29 -6.89 -40.32
N LEU A 52 -0.77 -5.73 -40.76
CA LEU A 52 -0.73 -4.54 -39.91
C LEU A 52 -2.13 -4.07 -39.50
N ILE A 53 -3.09 -4.10 -40.43
CA ILE A 53 -4.48 -3.76 -40.13
C ILE A 53 -5.08 -4.75 -39.13
N ALA A 54 -4.93 -6.05 -39.39
CA ALA A 54 -5.46 -7.10 -38.53
C ALA A 54 -4.83 -7.08 -37.13
N PHE A 55 -3.50 -6.90 -37.05
CA PHE A 55 -2.75 -6.79 -35.81
C PHE A 55 -3.24 -5.60 -34.97
N ALA A 56 -3.33 -4.41 -35.58
CA ALA A 56 -3.81 -3.22 -34.88
C ALA A 56 -5.25 -3.40 -34.36
N LEU A 57 -6.16 -3.96 -35.16
CA LEU A 57 -7.55 -4.22 -34.77
C LEU A 57 -7.66 -5.24 -33.62
N VAL A 58 -7.01 -6.39 -33.77
CA VAL A 58 -7.09 -7.49 -32.80
C VAL A 58 -6.46 -7.09 -31.48
N PHE A 59 -5.27 -6.48 -31.50
CA PHE A 59 -4.62 -6.05 -30.26
C PHE A 59 -5.34 -4.85 -29.62
N ASN A 60 -5.91 -3.91 -30.38
CA ASN A 60 -6.64 -2.80 -29.78
C ASN A 60 -7.95 -3.24 -29.10
N THR A 61 -8.63 -4.23 -29.67
CA THR A 61 -9.92 -4.72 -29.14
C THR A 61 -9.77 -5.79 -28.07
N ALA A 62 -8.85 -6.74 -28.25
CA ALA A 62 -8.74 -7.89 -27.39
C ALA A 62 -7.80 -7.68 -26.21
N LEU A 63 -6.75 -6.87 -26.31
CA LEU A 63 -5.78 -6.71 -25.21
C LEU A 63 -6.41 -6.27 -23.86
N PRO A 64 -7.43 -5.39 -23.80
CA PRO A 64 -8.15 -5.10 -22.55
C PRO A 64 -8.83 -6.33 -21.90
N LEU A 65 -9.09 -7.39 -22.67
CA LEU A 65 -9.71 -8.63 -22.21
C LEU A 65 -8.70 -9.59 -21.56
N TYR A 66 -7.40 -9.26 -21.51
CA TYR A 66 -6.38 -10.09 -20.88
C TYR A 66 -6.73 -10.45 -19.42
N ILE A 67 -7.29 -9.51 -18.66
CA ILE A 67 -7.70 -9.75 -17.26
C ILE A 67 -8.73 -10.88 -17.17
N GLN A 68 -9.66 -10.97 -18.12
CA GLN A 68 -10.68 -12.03 -18.13
C GLN A 68 -10.12 -13.37 -18.59
N PHE A 69 -9.20 -13.35 -19.57
CA PHE A 69 -8.48 -14.55 -19.99
C PHE A 69 -7.62 -15.13 -18.88
N ALA A 70 -6.88 -14.27 -18.15
CA ALA A 70 -6.09 -14.67 -17.00
C ALA A 70 -6.97 -15.30 -15.91
N LYS A 71 -8.14 -14.71 -15.62
CA LYS A 71 -9.12 -15.31 -14.69
C LYS A 71 -9.53 -16.72 -15.12
N MET A 72 -9.85 -16.95 -16.39
CA MET A 72 -10.21 -18.29 -16.89
C MET A 72 -9.08 -19.32 -16.76
N LEU A 73 -7.82 -18.91 -16.95
CA LEU A 73 -6.64 -19.78 -16.78
C LEU A 73 -6.38 -20.14 -15.31
N ILE A 74 -6.81 -19.28 -14.38
CA ILE A 74 -6.60 -19.45 -12.93
C ILE A 74 -7.77 -20.21 -12.30
N ILE A 75 -8.96 -20.23 -12.91
CA ILE A 75 -10.13 -20.99 -12.44
C ILE A 75 -9.96 -22.48 -12.80
N SER A 76 -8.96 -23.08 -12.18
CA SER A 76 -8.89 -24.49 -11.82
C SER A 76 -8.80 -24.47 -10.29
N GLU A 77 -9.95 -24.65 -9.64
CA GLU A 77 -10.26 -24.46 -8.21
C GLU A 77 -10.69 -23.04 -7.81
N ASP A 78 -12.00 -22.90 -7.62
CA ASP A 78 -12.64 -21.86 -6.80
C ASP A 78 -12.13 -21.93 -5.34
N LYS A 79 -10.90 -21.50 -5.09
CA LYS A 79 -10.58 -20.91 -3.79
C LYS A 79 -10.97 -19.44 -3.90
N GLU A 80 -12.23 -19.15 -3.56
CA GLU A 80 -12.59 -17.84 -3.03
C GLU A 80 -11.48 -17.43 -2.04
N LEU A 81 -11.03 -16.17 -2.06
CA LEU A 81 -10.19 -15.68 -0.96
C LEU A 81 -11.00 -15.85 0.33
N SER A 82 -10.78 -16.97 1.02
CA SER A 82 -11.40 -17.27 2.31
C SER A 82 -10.79 -16.43 3.43
N THR A 83 -9.81 -15.59 3.10
CA THR A 83 -9.09 -14.70 4.00
C THR A 83 -9.68 -13.29 3.93
N PRO A 84 -10.34 -12.82 5.01
CA PRO A 84 -10.75 -11.43 5.15
C PRO A 84 -9.54 -10.50 5.01
N ILE A 85 -9.66 -9.48 4.17
CA ILE A 85 -8.70 -8.38 4.13
C ILE A 85 -9.29 -7.22 4.90
N ILE A 86 -8.62 -6.81 5.99
CA ILE A 86 -8.98 -5.58 6.70
C ILE A 86 -8.24 -4.43 6.04
N PHE A 87 -8.98 -3.41 5.64
CA PHE A 87 -8.41 -2.15 5.20
C PHE A 87 -9.01 -1.01 6.03
N GLY A 88 -8.21 -0.03 6.40
CA GLY A 88 -8.68 0.99 7.33
C GLY A 88 -7.93 2.29 7.28
N ASN A 89 -8.66 3.38 7.56
CA ASN A 89 -8.05 4.67 7.82
C ASN A 89 -7.66 4.73 9.29
N VAL A 90 -6.51 5.33 9.59
CA VAL A 90 -6.10 5.62 10.96
C VAL A 90 -6.29 7.11 11.22
N ILE A 91 -7.01 7.46 12.27
CA ILE A 91 -7.33 8.83 12.64
C ILE A 91 -7.02 9.09 14.12
N ASN A 92 -6.67 10.32 14.46
CA ASN A 92 -6.56 10.75 15.86
C ASN A 92 -7.93 11.16 16.44
N MET A 93 -7.96 11.56 17.72
CA MET A 93 -9.18 12.06 18.39
C MET A 93 -9.74 13.35 17.78
N ALA A 94 -8.92 14.15 17.10
CA ALA A 94 -9.34 15.32 16.33
C ALA A 94 -9.85 14.96 14.91
N ARG A 95 -10.01 13.67 14.59
CA ARG A 95 -10.39 13.14 13.27
C ARG A 95 -9.45 13.51 12.13
N GLN A 96 -8.20 13.83 12.45
CA GLN A 96 -7.15 14.04 11.45
C GLN A 96 -6.52 12.69 11.09
N PRO A 97 -6.24 12.44 9.81
CA PRO A 97 -5.60 11.21 9.36
C PRO A 97 -4.15 11.12 9.82
N LEU A 98 -3.77 9.92 10.27
CA LEU A 98 -2.40 9.54 10.60
C LEU A 98 -1.82 8.73 9.43
N TYR A 99 -1.01 9.39 8.60
CA TYR A 99 -0.55 8.83 7.32
C TYR A 99 0.63 7.86 7.43
N THR A 100 1.39 7.96 8.51
CA THR A 100 2.62 7.20 8.80
C THR A 100 2.50 6.61 10.21
N GLY A 101 3.33 5.64 10.59
CA GLY A 101 3.32 5.02 11.92
C GLY A 101 3.18 3.51 11.82
N TYR A 102 2.90 2.86 12.94
CA TYR A 102 2.83 1.41 12.99
C TYR A 102 1.63 0.92 13.81
N ILE A 103 1.10 -0.24 13.45
CA ILE A 103 0.06 -0.94 14.17
C ILE A 103 0.66 -2.18 14.83
N GLY A 104 0.29 -2.39 16.08
CA GLY A 104 0.47 -3.63 16.82
C GLY A 104 -0.85 -4.35 16.98
N LEU A 105 -0.82 -5.67 16.85
CA LEU A 105 -1.97 -6.54 17.07
C LEU A 105 -1.67 -7.44 18.26
N GLU A 106 -2.42 -7.26 19.34
CA GLU A 106 -2.35 -8.14 20.50
C GLU A 106 -3.49 -9.17 20.44
N TYR A 107 -3.12 -10.42 20.67
CA TYR A 107 -4.01 -11.58 20.74
C TYR A 107 -3.65 -12.41 21.99
N PRO A 108 -4.52 -13.31 22.46
CA PRO A 108 -4.26 -14.06 23.70
C PRO A 108 -2.94 -14.84 23.73
N SER A 109 -2.43 -15.26 22.57
CA SER A 109 -1.18 -16.01 22.44
C SER A 109 0.05 -15.16 22.08
N GLY A 110 -0.06 -13.83 21.95
CA GLY A 110 1.10 -12.99 21.63
C GLY A 110 0.76 -11.63 21.04
N TYR A 111 1.79 -10.98 20.49
CA TYR A 111 1.72 -9.67 19.88
C TYR A 111 2.46 -9.68 18.53
N ILE A 112 1.85 -9.10 17.51
CA ILE A 112 2.42 -8.92 16.17
C ILE A 112 2.53 -7.42 15.88
N GLY A 113 3.75 -6.94 15.69
CA GLY A 113 4.06 -5.56 15.34
C GLY A 113 5.57 -5.38 15.22
N PRO A 114 6.05 -4.36 14.50
CA PRO A 114 5.30 -3.20 14.02
C PRO A 114 4.83 -3.35 12.56
N LEU A 115 3.54 -3.17 12.30
CA LEU A 115 2.96 -3.19 10.95
C LEU A 115 2.85 -1.76 10.40
N PRO A 116 3.53 -1.42 9.30
CA PRO A 116 3.59 -0.04 8.84
C PRO A 116 2.25 0.46 8.30
N VAL A 117 1.96 1.73 8.58
CA VAL A 117 0.80 2.46 8.08
C VAL A 117 1.25 3.38 6.95
N TYR A 118 0.67 3.23 5.76
CA TYR A 118 0.92 4.09 4.60
C TYR A 118 -0.40 4.62 4.05
N SER A 119 -0.90 5.73 4.61
CA SER A 119 -2.24 6.31 4.35
C SER A 119 -3.44 5.43 4.75
N SER A 120 -3.26 4.11 4.75
CA SER A 120 -4.23 3.11 5.19
C SER A 120 -3.48 1.90 5.74
N VAL A 121 -4.14 1.17 6.64
CA VAL A 121 -3.66 -0.12 7.16
C VAL A 121 -4.21 -1.24 6.28
N TYR A 122 -3.38 -2.22 5.97
CA TYR A 122 -3.78 -3.47 5.32
C TYR A 122 -3.39 -4.64 6.20
N ILE A 123 -4.37 -5.43 6.65
CA ILE A 123 -4.12 -6.67 7.37
C ILE A 123 -4.72 -7.80 6.55
N ILE A 124 -3.83 -8.61 5.98
CA ILE A 124 -4.16 -9.85 5.28
C ILE A 124 -3.79 -10.96 6.23
N SER A 125 -4.76 -11.81 6.58
CA SER A 125 -4.52 -12.86 7.56
C SER A 125 -4.86 -14.23 6.99
N ALA A 126 -3.94 -15.17 7.18
CA ALA A 126 -4.20 -16.58 6.96
C ALA A 126 -5.26 -17.08 7.96
N THR A 127 -6.07 -18.06 7.52
CA THR A 127 -7.40 -18.47 8.04
C THR A 127 -7.52 -18.82 9.54
N GLY A 128 -6.47 -18.74 10.35
CA GLY A 128 -6.50 -19.04 11.79
C GLY A 128 -6.52 -17.83 12.75
N PHE A 129 -5.90 -16.70 12.38
CA PHE A 129 -5.67 -15.60 13.32
C PHE A 129 -6.91 -14.70 13.54
N LEU A 130 -7.82 -14.61 12.57
CA LEU A 130 -8.98 -13.72 12.62
C LEU A 130 -10.17 -14.28 13.41
N GLN A 131 -10.08 -15.50 13.96
CA GLN A 131 -11.15 -16.06 14.79
C GLN A 131 -11.02 -15.66 16.28
N GLN A 132 -9.91 -15.02 16.66
CA GLN A 132 -9.64 -14.61 18.04
C GLN A 132 -10.03 -13.15 18.28
N ASN A 133 -10.26 -12.83 19.55
CA ASN A 133 -10.43 -11.43 19.97
C ASN A 133 -9.08 -10.73 19.88
N LEU A 134 -9.04 -9.62 19.15
CA LEU A 134 -7.84 -8.83 18.96
C LEU A 134 -7.99 -7.45 19.60
N THR A 135 -6.88 -6.91 20.09
CA THR A 135 -6.74 -5.50 20.46
C THR A 135 -5.73 -4.88 19.51
N MET A 136 -6.08 -3.73 18.91
CA MET A 136 -5.14 -2.99 18.07
C MET A 136 -4.52 -1.85 18.86
N TYR A 137 -3.22 -1.74 18.75
CA TYR A 137 -2.41 -0.64 19.25
C TYR A 137 -1.84 0.13 18.07
N TYR A 138 -1.64 1.42 18.28
CA TYR A 138 -0.86 2.24 17.37
C TYR A 138 0.48 2.54 18.04
N ASP A 139 1.56 2.05 17.46
CA ASP A 139 2.89 2.00 18.06
C ASP A 139 3.82 3.01 17.37
N VAL A 140 4.26 4.03 18.10
CA VAL A 140 5.19 5.04 17.59
C VAL A 140 6.09 5.57 18.71
N CYS A 141 7.36 5.82 18.38
CA CYS A 141 8.35 6.42 19.29
C CYS A 141 8.40 5.76 20.69
N GLY A 142 8.31 4.43 20.77
CA GLY A 142 8.34 3.70 22.05
C GLY A 142 7.07 3.77 22.89
N HIS A 143 5.95 4.23 22.32
CA HIS A 143 4.65 4.30 22.99
C HIS A 143 3.64 3.43 22.25
N GLN A 144 2.77 2.76 23.02
CA GLN A 144 1.64 2.02 22.50
C GLN A 144 0.36 2.79 22.82
N PHE A 145 -0.29 3.34 21.79
CA PHE A 145 -1.54 4.07 21.94
C PHE A 145 -2.71 3.13 21.77
N TYR A 146 -3.65 3.17 22.73
CA TYR A 146 -4.90 2.43 22.61
C TYR A 146 -5.73 2.94 21.43
N THR A 147 -6.41 2.02 20.76
CA THR A 147 -7.36 2.33 19.70
C THR A 147 -8.81 2.05 20.13
N ASN A 148 -9.78 2.44 19.30
CA ASN A 148 -11.18 2.02 19.45
C ASN A 148 -11.41 0.51 19.27
N ILE A 149 -10.40 -0.26 18.84
CA ILE A 149 -10.51 -1.70 18.63
C ILE A 149 -9.86 -2.42 19.81
N SER A 150 -10.70 -2.87 20.75
CA SER A 150 -10.27 -3.61 21.93
C SER A 150 -11.09 -4.88 22.08
N ARG A 151 -10.39 -6.03 22.18
CA ARG A 151 -10.98 -7.37 22.31
C ARG A 151 -12.13 -7.62 21.32
N ALA A 152 -11.96 -7.14 20.09
CA ALA A 152 -12.97 -7.29 19.04
C ALA A 152 -12.71 -8.56 18.24
N SER A 153 -13.76 -9.29 17.87
CA SER A 153 -13.65 -10.39 16.92
C SER A 153 -13.72 -9.86 15.49
N MET A 154 -13.14 -10.58 14.54
CA MET A 154 -13.23 -10.16 13.13
C MET A 154 -14.66 -10.08 12.63
N ALA A 155 -15.51 -11.01 13.06
CA ALA A 155 -16.93 -11.00 12.72
C ALA A 155 -17.64 -9.72 13.21
N SER A 156 -17.21 -9.15 14.34
CA SER A 156 -17.80 -7.90 14.85
C SER A 156 -17.28 -6.66 14.13
N LEU A 157 -16.00 -6.65 13.73
CA LEU A 157 -15.39 -5.58 12.95
C LEU A 157 -15.91 -5.56 11.50
N CYS A 158 -16.18 -6.74 10.94
CA CYS A 158 -16.53 -6.93 9.54
C CYS A 158 -18.00 -7.25 9.30
N LYS A 159 -18.91 -6.82 10.19
CA LYS A 159 -20.36 -7.10 10.10
C LYS A 159 -20.99 -6.76 8.75
N SER A 160 -20.42 -5.82 7.98
CA SER A 160 -20.91 -5.45 6.63
C SER A 160 -20.58 -6.47 5.52
N MET A 161 -19.67 -7.43 5.76
CA MET A 161 -19.30 -8.45 4.77
C MET A 161 -20.37 -9.54 4.59
N LEU A 162 -21.19 -9.79 5.61
CA LEU A 162 -22.26 -10.81 5.58
C LEU A 162 -23.37 -10.52 4.54
N GLN A 163 -23.34 -9.36 3.88
CA GLN A 163 -24.38 -8.96 2.92
C GLN A 163 -23.89 -8.82 1.46
N THR A 164 -22.58 -8.79 1.19
CA THR A 164 -22.09 -8.28 -0.11
C THR A 164 -21.10 -9.18 -0.86
N ASN A 165 -20.74 -10.37 -0.35
CA ASN A 165 -19.77 -11.28 -0.99
C ASN A 165 -18.45 -10.59 -1.40
N ALA A 166 -18.08 -9.50 -0.71
CA ALA A 166 -16.84 -8.77 -0.95
C ALA A 166 -15.80 -9.16 0.12
N PRO A 167 -14.55 -9.50 -0.23
CA PRO A 167 -13.52 -9.93 0.71
C PRO A 167 -12.86 -8.78 1.52
N LEU A 168 -13.41 -7.56 1.41
CA LEU A 168 -12.81 -6.32 1.92
C LEU A 168 -13.61 -5.77 3.10
N CYS A 169 -13.01 -5.77 4.28
CA CYS A 169 -13.56 -5.24 5.51
C CYS A 169 -12.97 -3.86 5.82
N ARG A 170 -13.81 -2.82 5.76
CA ARG A 170 -13.38 -1.45 6.08
C ARG A 170 -13.52 -1.17 7.56
N VAL A 171 -12.44 -0.73 8.22
CA VAL A 171 -12.47 -0.33 9.63
C VAL A 171 -11.79 1.03 9.82
N ASP A 172 -12.46 1.96 10.50
CA ASP A 172 -11.82 3.22 10.91
C ASP A 172 -11.19 3.04 12.31
N ILE A 173 -9.87 3.19 12.36
CA ILE A 173 -9.04 3.00 13.56
C ILE A 173 -8.83 4.37 14.19
N MET A 174 -9.44 4.61 15.35
CA MET A 174 -9.25 5.84 16.12
C MET A 174 -8.19 5.63 17.20
N VAL A 175 -7.14 6.44 17.17
CA VAL A 175 -6.03 6.41 18.13
C VAL A 175 -6.24 7.46 19.21
N TYR A 176 -6.22 7.02 20.48
CA TYR A 176 -6.44 7.90 21.62
C TYR A 176 -5.13 8.55 22.10
N GLY A 177 -5.20 9.83 22.50
CA GLY A 177 -4.08 10.59 23.07
C GLY A 177 -3.03 11.09 22.07
N LEU A 178 -2.82 10.39 20.95
CA LEU A 178 -1.88 10.81 19.91
C LEU A 178 -2.41 12.01 19.11
N ILE A 179 -1.60 13.05 18.94
CA ILE A 179 -1.89 14.18 18.07
C ILE A 179 -1.38 13.89 16.67
N VAL A 180 -0.09 13.58 16.54
CA VAL A 180 0.55 13.33 15.23
C VAL A 180 1.80 12.50 15.42
N TYR A 181 2.16 11.74 14.39
CA TYR A 181 3.47 11.13 14.23
C TYR A 181 3.99 11.34 12.81
N ARG A 182 5.25 11.81 12.67
CA ARG A 182 5.96 11.90 11.40
C ARG A 182 7.47 11.80 11.63
N GLU A 183 8.16 10.98 10.83
CA GLU A 183 9.63 10.91 10.76
C GLU A 183 10.33 10.80 12.12
N GLY A 184 9.88 9.89 12.99
CA GLY A 184 10.49 9.69 14.31
C GLY A 184 10.12 10.75 15.37
N ILE A 185 9.15 11.62 15.10
CA ILE A 185 8.61 12.61 16.04
C ILE A 185 7.14 12.32 16.31
N ALA A 186 6.78 12.05 17.56
CA ALA A 186 5.40 11.88 18.01
C ALA A 186 5.03 12.99 19.01
N LEU A 187 3.87 13.61 18.77
CA LEU A 187 3.25 14.54 19.72
C LEU A 187 1.98 13.88 20.25
N HIS A 188 1.81 13.89 21.57
CA HIS A 188 0.61 13.36 22.21
C HIS A 188 0.24 14.19 23.43
N ALA A 189 -1.02 14.12 23.85
CA ALA A 189 -1.53 14.88 24.98
C ALA A 189 -2.54 14.09 25.81
N MET A 190 -2.50 14.29 27.12
CA MET A 190 -3.43 13.65 28.05
C MET A 190 -3.79 14.59 29.22
N PRO A 191 -5.08 14.87 29.47
CA PRO A 191 -6.24 14.60 28.60
C PRO A 191 -6.08 15.20 27.20
N PHE A 192 -6.82 14.68 26.21
CA PHE A 192 -6.74 15.20 24.85
C PHE A 192 -7.39 16.61 24.78
N PRO A 193 -6.70 17.64 24.24
CA PRO A 193 -7.25 18.98 24.14
C PRO A 193 -8.52 19.02 23.30
N LYS A 194 -9.42 19.96 23.60
CA LYS A 194 -10.66 20.17 22.86
C LYS A 194 -10.41 20.44 21.38
N SER A 195 -9.36 21.19 21.06
CA SER A 195 -8.90 21.36 19.68
C SER A 195 -7.38 21.38 19.60
N VAL A 196 -6.86 20.84 18.49
CA VAL A 196 -5.44 20.85 18.14
C VAL A 196 -5.30 21.18 16.67
N ASN A 197 -4.49 22.19 16.36
CA ASN A 197 -4.18 22.60 15.00
C ASN A 197 -2.67 22.70 14.81
N ILE A 198 -2.13 21.89 13.91
CA ILE A 198 -0.71 21.91 13.55
C ILE A 198 -0.56 22.82 12.33
N THR A 199 -0.01 24.00 12.53
CA THR A 199 0.20 24.98 11.46
C THR A 199 1.47 24.69 10.67
N THR A 200 2.52 24.23 11.35
CA THR A 200 3.80 23.87 10.73
C THR A 200 4.33 22.57 11.31
N PHE A 201 4.77 21.65 10.46
CA PHE A 201 5.46 20.43 10.88
C PHE A 201 6.58 20.11 9.89
N THR A 202 7.81 20.38 10.30
CA THR A 202 9.03 20.11 9.53
C THR A 202 10.05 19.39 10.41
N SER A 203 11.14 18.91 9.83
CA SER A 203 12.24 18.26 10.56
C SER A 203 13.01 19.21 11.49
N THR A 204 12.86 20.53 11.35
CA THR A 204 13.59 21.54 12.13
C THR A 204 12.68 22.42 12.97
N TYR A 205 11.38 22.48 12.67
CA TYR A 205 10.45 23.37 13.34
C TYR A 205 9.02 22.81 13.31
N ILE A 206 8.38 22.85 14.47
CA ILE A 206 6.99 22.44 14.67
C ILE A 206 6.25 23.54 15.42
N GLU A 207 5.04 23.84 14.96
CA GLU A 207 4.13 24.79 15.59
C GLU A 207 2.76 24.17 15.77
N VAL A 208 2.27 24.18 17.01
CA VAL A 208 0.98 23.60 17.39
C VAL A 208 0.17 24.63 18.18
N TYR A 209 -1.07 24.82 17.77
CA TYR A 209 -2.07 25.56 18.53
C TYR A 209 -3.01 24.57 19.21
N THR A 210 -3.32 24.83 20.46
CA THR A 210 -4.13 23.96 21.30
C THR A 210 -5.13 24.79 22.08
N ASP A 211 -6.33 24.25 22.29
CA ASP A 211 -7.37 24.84 23.16
C ASP A 211 -7.90 23.73 24.07
N SER A 212 -7.92 23.98 25.38
CA SER A 212 -8.40 23.02 26.37
C SER A 212 -9.11 23.71 27.53
N ASP A 213 -10.21 23.11 27.99
CA ASP A 213 -10.95 23.56 29.17
C ASP A 213 -10.30 23.08 30.49
N THR A 214 -9.34 22.14 30.42
CA THR A 214 -8.61 21.58 31.56
C THR A 214 -7.10 21.59 31.33
N GLU A 215 -6.34 21.56 32.42
CA GLU A 215 -4.90 21.31 32.36
C GLU A 215 -4.63 19.95 31.71
N TYR A 216 -3.57 19.86 30.90
CA TYR A 216 -3.16 18.62 30.24
C TYR A 216 -1.63 18.54 30.12
N SER A 217 -1.12 17.32 30.11
CA SER A 217 0.27 17.06 29.80
C SER A 217 0.44 16.97 28.28
N PHE A 218 1.34 17.78 27.72
CA PHE A 218 1.78 17.71 26.35
C PHE A 218 3.13 16.99 26.27
N TYR A 219 3.19 15.94 25.47
CA TYR A 219 4.35 15.08 25.34
C TYR A 219 4.99 15.21 23.97
N ILE A 220 6.31 15.33 23.96
CA ILE A 220 7.14 15.39 22.76
C ILE A 220 8.08 14.19 22.81
N SER A 221 7.85 13.19 21.95
CA SER A 221 8.67 11.99 21.86
C SER A 221 9.44 11.98 20.56
N ILE A 222 10.77 11.99 20.67
CA ILE A 222 11.68 12.07 19.52
C ILE A 222 12.72 10.96 19.60
N VAL A 223 13.06 10.39 18.44
CA VAL A 223 14.24 9.53 18.30
C VAL A 223 15.53 10.34 18.57
N ASP A 224 16.60 9.65 18.97
CA ASP A 224 17.88 10.29 19.34
C ASP A 224 18.57 11.03 18.17
N SER A 225 18.10 10.83 16.92
CA SER A 225 18.53 11.63 15.76
C SER A 225 18.07 13.09 15.82
N TYR A 226 17.10 13.40 16.68
CA TYR A 226 16.66 14.77 16.93
C TYR A 226 17.12 15.28 18.29
N THR A 227 17.46 16.57 18.34
CA THR A 227 17.68 17.31 19.58
C THR A 227 16.81 18.56 19.59
N ILE A 228 16.08 18.80 20.69
CA ILE A 228 15.29 20.02 20.86
C ILE A 228 16.25 21.18 21.19
N LYS A 229 16.36 22.15 20.27
CA LYS A 229 17.15 23.38 20.44
C LYS A 229 16.41 24.41 21.28
N SER A 230 15.13 24.58 21.01
CA SER A 230 14.27 25.56 21.68
C SER A 230 12.86 25.02 21.82
N LEU A 231 12.24 25.34 22.94
CA LEU A 231 10.85 25.01 23.24
C LEU A 231 10.20 26.26 23.84
N LYS A 232 9.14 26.75 23.19
CA LYS A 232 8.42 27.95 23.62
C LYS A 232 6.94 27.66 23.80
N ILE A 233 6.36 28.26 24.83
CA ILE A 233 4.91 28.27 25.07
C ILE A 233 4.49 29.72 25.15
N ASP A 234 3.57 30.12 24.28
CA ASP A 234 3.08 31.50 24.15
C ASP A 234 4.20 32.53 24.00
N GLY A 235 5.23 32.17 23.21
CA GLY A 235 6.41 32.98 22.96
C GLY A 235 7.44 33.01 24.09
N LYS A 236 7.17 32.38 25.25
CA LYS A 236 8.13 32.26 26.35
C LYS A 236 8.95 30.98 26.22
N SER A 237 10.26 31.12 26.10
CA SER A 237 11.19 29.98 26.06
C SER A 237 11.30 29.30 27.42
N ILE A 238 11.29 27.97 27.42
CA ILE A 238 11.70 27.17 28.58
C ILE A 238 13.22 27.30 28.73
N SER A 239 13.68 27.69 29.91
CA SER A 239 15.09 28.04 30.17
C SER A 239 16.06 26.87 30.02
N ASP A 240 15.61 25.66 30.37
CA ASP A 240 16.35 24.42 30.17
C ASP A 240 15.40 23.34 29.67
N VAL A 241 15.59 22.89 28.43
CA VAL A 241 14.75 21.83 27.85
C VAL A 241 14.92 20.50 28.61
N ASN A 242 16.06 20.26 29.25
CA ASN A 242 16.24 19.05 30.05
C ASN A 242 15.40 19.07 31.34
N SER A 243 14.91 20.24 31.78
CA SER A 243 14.00 20.32 32.93
C SER A 243 12.64 19.66 32.67
N VAL A 244 12.25 19.52 31.40
CA VAL A 244 11.02 18.86 30.97
C VAL A 244 11.28 17.46 30.41
N PHE A 245 12.50 16.93 30.55
CA PHE A 245 12.80 15.54 30.20
C PHE A 245 12.06 14.57 31.12
N LYS A 246 11.42 13.55 30.54
CA LYS A 246 10.62 12.57 31.27
C LYS A 246 11.28 11.20 31.36
N TYR A 247 11.61 10.58 30.22
CA TYR A 247 12.31 9.29 30.16
C TYR A 247 12.95 9.04 28.80
N LYS A 248 13.85 8.04 28.75
CA LYS A 248 14.34 7.43 27.52
C LYS A 248 13.52 6.20 27.19
N TRP A 249 13.45 5.86 25.91
CA TRP A 249 12.76 4.66 25.43
C TRP A 249 13.60 3.96 24.35
N TYR A 250 13.34 2.67 24.19
CA TYR A 250 13.90 1.83 23.14
C TYR A 250 12.76 1.16 22.39
N TRP A 251 12.79 1.23 21.07
CA TRP A 251 11.68 0.83 20.20
C TRP A 251 12.22 0.33 18.87
N TYR A 252 12.17 -0.99 18.64
CA TYR A 252 12.60 -1.64 17.39
C TYR A 252 13.97 -1.17 16.84
N ASN A 253 15.00 -1.25 17.69
CA ASN A 253 16.37 -0.77 17.40
C ASN A 253 16.53 0.74 17.26
N LEU A 254 15.55 1.52 17.73
CA LEU A 254 15.66 2.96 17.90
C LEU A 254 15.73 3.31 19.37
N ASN A 255 16.56 4.29 19.70
CA ASN A 255 16.56 4.95 20.99
C ASN A 255 15.93 6.33 20.83
N GLY A 256 15.31 6.82 21.89
CA GLY A 256 14.76 8.16 21.91
C GLY A 256 14.42 8.65 23.31
N LYS A 257 13.82 9.84 23.35
CA LYS A 257 13.50 10.58 24.56
C LYS A 257 12.09 11.11 24.48
N THR A 258 11.44 11.18 25.65
CA THR A 258 10.16 11.87 25.82
C THR A 258 10.35 13.04 26.76
N TYR A 259 9.77 14.17 26.38
CA TYR A 259 9.65 15.38 27.17
C TYR A 259 8.18 15.60 27.52
N GLU A 260 7.89 16.07 28.72
CA GLU A 260 6.52 16.33 29.21
C GLU A 260 6.42 17.76 29.72
N ILE A 261 5.39 18.47 29.27
CA ILE A 261 5.10 19.83 29.69
C ILE A 261 3.66 19.92 30.15
N SER A 262 3.42 20.51 31.33
CA SER A 262 2.06 20.81 31.77
C SER A 262 1.56 22.09 31.13
N ILE A 263 0.42 22.03 30.45
CA ILE A 263 -0.20 23.17 29.79
C ILE A 263 -1.50 23.51 30.54
N PRO A 264 -1.64 24.75 31.06
CA PRO A 264 -2.84 25.15 31.78
C PRO A 264 -4.07 25.22 30.85
N PRO A 265 -5.28 25.35 31.41
CA PRO A 265 -6.48 25.59 30.61
C PRO A 265 -6.38 26.89 29.80
N GLY A 266 -6.84 26.87 28.56
CA GLY A 266 -6.84 28.00 27.65
C GLY A 266 -6.29 27.67 26.26
N VAL A 267 -6.08 28.73 25.48
CA VAL A 267 -5.50 28.67 24.14
C VAL A 267 -4.00 28.90 24.23
N HIS A 268 -3.22 27.93 23.77
CA HIS A 268 -1.77 27.95 23.83
C HIS A 268 -1.12 27.70 22.47
N ARG A 269 -0.01 28.40 22.21
CA ARG A 269 0.88 28.20 21.06
C ARG A 269 2.17 27.54 21.53
N ILE A 270 2.43 26.33 21.04
CA ILE A 270 3.61 25.52 21.36
C ILE A 270 4.53 25.52 20.13
N GLU A 271 5.77 25.98 20.30
CA GLU A 271 6.78 26.04 19.25
C GLU A 271 7.98 25.17 19.64
N ILE A 272 8.38 24.26 18.75
CA ILE A 272 9.48 23.32 18.96
C ILE A 272 10.50 23.51 17.84
N GLU A 273 11.72 23.89 18.19
CA GLU A 273 12.85 23.98 17.25
C GLU A 273 13.76 22.78 17.45
N LEU A 274 14.09 22.10 16.36
CA LEU A 274 14.80 20.82 16.35
C LEU A 274 16.09 20.92 15.53
N ASP A 275 17.08 20.16 15.95
CA ASP A 275 18.24 19.80 15.13
C ASP A 275 18.13 18.34 14.72
N LYS A 276 18.34 18.05 13.43
CA LYS A 276 18.31 16.68 12.89
C LYS A 276 19.73 16.26 12.52
N ASP A 277 20.21 15.21 13.15
CA ASP A 277 21.39 14.50 12.68
C ASP A 277 21.00 13.61 11.49
N ALA A 278 21.50 13.95 10.30
CA ALA A 278 21.17 13.25 9.06
C ALA A 278 21.71 11.81 8.98
N SER A 279 22.62 11.42 9.88
CA SER A 279 23.32 10.13 9.82
C SER A 279 22.61 8.98 10.54
N SER A 280 21.52 9.24 11.26
CA SER A 280 20.87 8.27 12.14
C SER A 280 19.46 7.89 11.67
N ASN A 281 19.10 6.63 11.91
CA ASN A 281 17.80 6.07 11.55
C ASN A 281 16.68 6.74 12.37
N ILE A 282 15.56 7.04 11.69
CA ILE A 282 14.37 7.66 12.28
C ILE A 282 13.17 6.71 12.35
N GLU A 283 13.25 5.58 11.65
CA GLU A 283 12.21 4.56 11.56
C GLU A 283 12.73 3.18 12.05
N PRO A 284 11.85 2.32 12.59
CA PRO A 284 12.16 0.95 12.98
C PRO A 284 13.01 0.19 11.96
N ASP A 285 13.87 -0.70 12.46
CA ASP A 285 14.65 -1.61 11.60
C ASP A 285 13.72 -2.46 10.72
N GLU A 286 14.05 -2.54 9.43
CA GLU A 286 13.28 -3.30 8.44
C GLU A 286 13.12 -4.77 8.85
N THR A 287 14.06 -5.31 9.62
CA THR A 287 14.01 -6.69 10.14
C THR A 287 12.77 -6.90 11.02
N TYR A 288 12.46 -5.99 11.94
CA TYR A 288 11.29 -6.11 12.81
C TYR A 288 9.99 -5.98 12.02
N VAL A 289 9.96 -5.05 11.05
CA VAL A 289 8.81 -4.86 10.16
C VAL A 289 8.55 -6.12 9.34
N TYR A 290 9.61 -6.71 8.79
CA TYR A 290 9.54 -7.93 8.00
C TYR A 290 9.08 -9.14 8.83
N GLU A 291 9.60 -9.32 10.04
CA GLU A 291 9.18 -10.39 10.95
C GLU A 291 7.70 -10.27 11.34
N ALA A 292 7.22 -9.06 11.62
CA ALA A 292 5.80 -8.81 11.91
C ALA A 292 4.89 -9.14 10.72
N GLN A 293 5.32 -8.77 9.51
CA GLN A 293 4.61 -9.11 8.28
C GLN A 293 4.60 -10.62 8.02
N LEU A 294 5.70 -11.33 8.26
CA LEU A 294 5.77 -12.79 8.15
C LEU A 294 4.85 -13.48 9.17
N ALA A 295 4.80 -12.96 10.40
CA ALA A 295 3.95 -13.51 11.46
C ALA A 295 2.45 -13.42 11.12
N LEU A 296 2.02 -12.36 10.43
CA LEU A 296 0.65 -12.26 9.90
C LEU A 296 0.32 -13.34 8.86
N MET A 297 1.32 -13.81 8.11
CA MET A 297 1.12 -14.69 6.96
C MET A 297 1.09 -16.18 7.32
N ASP A 298 1.23 -16.57 8.59
CA ASP A 298 1.29 -17.97 9.07
C ASP A 298 2.16 -18.89 8.21
N TYR A 299 3.48 -18.69 8.23
CA TYR A 299 4.42 -19.48 7.44
C TYR A 299 4.40 -20.98 7.78
N SER A 300 3.87 -21.37 8.95
CA SER A 300 3.87 -22.76 9.42
C SER A 300 2.91 -23.68 8.65
N ASN A 301 1.90 -23.11 7.99
CA ASN A 301 0.89 -23.82 7.21
C ASN A 301 0.71 -23.25 5.78
N ALA A 302 1.72 -22.57 5.23
CA ALA A 302 1.62 -21.95 3.91
C ALA A 302 2.18 -22.86 2.80
N PRO A 303 1.36 -23.71 2.13
CA PRO A 303 1.64 -24.06 0.74
C PRO A 303 1.57 -22.82 -0.18
N GLY A 304 1.12 -21.66 0.33
CA GLY A 304 0.72 -20.51 -0.46
C GLY A 304 1.82 -19.60 -1.02
N LEU A 305 2.99 -19.34 -0.40
CA LEU A 305 3.91 -18.34 -0.98
C LEU A 305 4.60 -18.87 -2.25
N LEU A 306 5.06 -20.12 -2.21
CA LEU A 306 5.61 -20.79 -3.38
C LEU A 306 4.52 -21.04 -4.41
N ASP A 307 3.30 -21.43 -4.03
CA ASP A 307 2.18 -21.56 -4.95
C ASP A 307 1.76 -20.22 -5.55
N GLU A 308 1.77 -19.12 -4.79
CA GLU A 308 1.37 -17.79 -5.25
C GLU A 308 2.44 -17.16 -6.13
N ILE A 309 3.72 -17.31 -5.77
CA ILE A 309 4.84 -16.95 -6.64
C ILE A 309 4.79 -17.81 -7.91
N THR A 310 4.51 -19.11 -7.79
CA THR A 310 4.37 -20.01 -8.95
C THR A 310 3.14 -19.64 -9.78
N ARG A 311 2.05 -19.19 -9.16
CA ARG A 311 0.82 -18.74 -9.82
C ARG A 311 1.06 -17.43 -10.56
N ILE A 312 1.70 -16.45 -9.93
CA ILE A 312 2.12 -15.19 -10.56
C ILE A 312 3.07 -15.50 -11.71
N MET A 313 4.12 -16.30 -11.48
CA MET A 313 5.02 -16.75 -12.55
C MET A 313 4.28 -17.49 -13.68
N TYR A 314 3.28 -18.31 -13.37
CA TYR A 314 2.49 -19.04 -14.37
C TYR A 314 1.57 -18.12 -15.17
N ILE A 315 0.87 -17.19 -14.53
CA ILE A 315 0.04 -16.17 -15.19
C ILE A 315 0.92 -15.33 -16.12
N ASP A 316 2.09 -14.92 -15.66
CA ASP A 316 2.91 -13.94 -16.35
C ASP A 316 3.77 -14.55 -17.45
N VAL A 317 4.31 -15.75 -17.22
CA VAL A 317 5.16 -16.44 -18.21
C VAL A 317 4.31 -17.26 -19.18
N VAL A 318 3.35 -18.03 -18.67
CA VAL A 318 2.54 -18.95 -19.48
C VAL A 318 1.29 -18.24 -19.99
N GLY A 319 0.54 -17.56 -19.12
CA GLY A 319 -0.70 -16.86 -19.49
C GLY A 319 -0.47 -15.75 -20.51
N ALA A 320 0.50 -14.86 -20.29
CA ALA A 320 0.83 -13.78 -21.22
C ALA A 320 1.30 -14.31 -22.60
N ALA A 321 2.15 -15.34 -22.60
CA ALA A 321 2.65 -15.94 -23.84
C ALA A 321 1.52 -16.64 -24.62
N LEU A 322 0.66 -17.40 -23.93
CA LEU A 322 -0.51 -18.05 -24.53
C LEU A 322 -1.48 -17.02 -25.10
N TYR A 323 -1.75 -15.95 -24.36
CA TYR A 323 -2.65 -14.90 -24.82
C TYR A 323 -2.09 -14.17 -26.06
N THR A 324 -0.81 -13.81 -26.02
CA THR A 324 -0.15 -13.16 -27.16
C THR A 324 -0.13 -14.07 -28.38
N SER A 325 0.16 -15.36 -28.20
CA SER A 325 0.06 -16.40 -29.23
C SER A 325 -1.33 -16.46 -29.86
N LEU A 326 -2.38 -16.42 -29.04
CA LEU A 326 -3.77 -16.42 -29.49
C LEU A 326 -4.07 -15.15 -30.31
N LEU A 327 -3.69 -13.97 -29.81
CA LEU A 327 -3.91 -12.70 -30.52
C LEU A 327 -3.16 -12.64 -31.85
N LEU A 328 -1.92 -13.12 -31.90
CA LEU A 328 -1.15 -13.23 -33.14
C LEU A 328 -1.80 -14.21 -34.12
N SER A 329 -2.29 -15.35 -33.63
CA SER A 329 -2.98 -16.35 -34.45
C SER A 329 -4.27 -15.78 -35.07
N ILE A 330 -5.07 -15.06 -34.27
CA ILE A 330 -6.27 -14.36 -34.74
C ILE A 330 -5.90 -13.26 -35.75
N SER A 331 -4.84 -12.49 -35.47
CA SER A 331 -4.34 -11.43 -36.37
C SER A 331 -3.92 -12.02 -37.72
N VAL A 332 -3.20 -13.14 -37.74
CA VAL A 332 -2.82 -13.84 -38.99
C VAL A 332 -4.04 -14.38 -39.72
N GLY A 333 -5.01 -14.95 -39.00
CA GLY A 333 -6.28 -15.43 -39.58
C GLY A 333 -7.06 -14.31 -40.26
N LEU A 334 -7.24 -13.19 -39.55
CA LEU A 334 -7.92 -12.00 -40.07
C LEU A 334 -7.14 -11.35 -41.22
N ALA A 335 -5.81 -11.31 -41.16
CA ALA A 335 -4.96 -10.81 -42.24
C ALA A 335 -5.13 -11.63 -43.52
N LYS A 336 -5.27 -12.95 -43.43
CA LYS A 336 -5.52 -13.81 -44.61
C LYS A 336 -6.88 -13.55 -45.25
N LEU A 337 -7.90 -13.25 -44.42
CA LEU A 337 -9.23 -12.85 -44.89
C LEU A 337 -9.16 -11.49 -45.60
N LEU A 338 -8.56 -10.48 -44.96
CA LEU A 338 -8.41 -9.13 -45.52
C LEU A 338 -7.52 -9.10 -46.78
N GLY A 339 -6.43 -9.86 -46.77
CA GLY A 339 -5.45 -9.94 -47.87
C GLY A 339 -5.89 -10.77 -49.06
N GLY A 340 -7.03 -11.49 -48.97
CA GLY A 340 -7.60 -12.27 -50.08
C GLY A 340 -6.84 -13.56 -50.42
N VAL A 341 -6.11 -14.13 -49.46
CA VAL A 341 -5.29 -15.35 -49.71
C VAL A 341 -6.13 -16.63 -49.53
N SER A 342 -7.23 -16.57 -48.77
CA SER A 342 -8.22 -17.64 -48.71
C SER A 342 -9.19 -17.50 -49.89
N ARG A 343 -9.02 -18.33 -50.92
CA ARG A 343 -10.08 -18.55 -51.91
C ARG A 343 -11.27 -19.18 -51.18
N ILE A 344 -12.30 -18.38 -50.87
CA ILE A 344 -13.63 -18.95 -50.61
C ILE A 344 -14.04 -19.54 -51.96
N ARG A 345 -13.89 -20.86 -52.13
CA ARG A 345 -14.52 -21.58 -53.25
C ARG A 345 -16.01 -21.52 -52.97
N VAL A 346 -16.70 -20.62 -53.66
CA VAL A 346 -18.12 -20.82 -53.92
C VAL A 346 -18.18 -22.04 -54.82
N ILE A 347 -18.57 -23.19 -54.25
CA ILE A 347 -18.91 -24.37 -55.01
C ILE A 347 -20.24 -24.01 -55.70
N PRO A 348 -20.31 -24.04 -57.05
CA PRO A 348 -21.54 -23.71 -57.77
C PRO A 348 -22.67 -24.70 -57.46
#